data_AF-A0A060DPV6-F1
#
_entry.id   AF-A0A060DPV6-F1
#
_cell.length_a   1.000
_cell.length_b   1.000
_cell.length_c   1.000
_cell.angle_alpha   90.00
_cell.angle_beta   90.00
_cell.angle_gamma   90.00
#
_symmetry.space_group_name_H-M   'P 1'
#
loop_
_entity.id
_entity.type
_entity.pdbx_description
1 polymer ?
#
loop_
_entity_poly.entity_id
_entity_poly.type
_entity_poly.pdbx_seq_one_letter_code
_entity_poly.pdbx_strand_id
1 'polypeptide(L)'
;MLTSRTVLVRGRPVSVRLEDAYWDDLAGIARREGMSLDDLCASVADRARRLQDPASVGLSQARWLAEALRVFTVAYFRTALAAAEATAPGRRAPPVTATPGEPRANAVHTCHLMATLGAWSQPPGHSAPPAPRPPRH
;
A
#
# COMPACT_ATOMS: atom_id res chain seq x y z
N MET A 1 -0.08 21.21 2.36
CA MET A 1 0.35 21.86 1.10
C MET A 1 0.74 20.75 0.13
N LEU A 2 0.94 21.04 -1.16
CA LEU A 2 1.31 20.02 -2.15
C LEU A 2 2.82 20.06 -2.37
N THR A 3 3.49 18.94 -2.13
CA THR A 3 4.94 18.83 -2.15
C THR A 3 5.39 17.76 -3.14
N SER A 4 6.37 18.12 -3.97
CA SER A 4 7.02 17.19 -4.89
C SER A 4 8.22 16.54 -4.20
N ARG A 5 8.28 15.20 -4.22
CA ARG A 5 9.43 14.42 -3.73
C ARG A 5 9.86 13.43 -4.80
N THR A 6 11.16 13.25 -4.96
CA THR A 6 11.72 12.22 -5.82
C THR A 6 11.86 10.93 -5.02
N VAL A 7 11.28 9.86 -5.54
CA VAL A 7 11.40 8.51 -4.96
C VAL A 7 11.96 7.55 -6.00
N LEU A 8 12.64 6.50 -5.55
CA LEU A 8 13.20 5.47 -6.42
C LEU A 8 12.19 4.32 -6.60
N VAL A 9 11.72 4.12 -7.84
CA VAL A 9 10.83 3.01 -8.20
C VAL A 9 11.57 2.08 -9.15
N ARG A 10 11.92 0.88 -8.68
CA ARG A 10 12.75 -0.09 -9.45
C ARG A 10 14.05 0.54 -9.97
N GLY A 11 14.70 1.36 -9.13
CA GLY A 11 15.92 2.08 -9.47
C GLY A 11 15.74 3.28 -10.41
N ARG A 12 14.50 3.62 -10.80
CA ARG A 12 14.21 4.81 -11.61
C ARG A 12 13.70 5.94 -10.71
N PRO A 13 14.30 7.15 -10.76
CA PRO A 13 13.79 8.28 -10.02
C PRO A 13 12.46 8.76 -10.62
N VAL A 14 11.45 8.88 -9.77
CA VAL A 14 10.12 9.39 -10.12
C VAL A 14 9.81 10.56 -9.21
N SER A 15 9.58 11.75 -9.79
CA SER A 15 9.14 12.93 -9.05
C SER A 15 7.63 12.89 -8.86
N VAL A 16 7.20 12.58 -7.64
CA VAL A 16 5.78 12.42 -7.27
C VAL A 16 5.33 13.65 -6.51
N ARG A 17 4.10 14.10 -6.76
CA ARG A 17 3.51 15.29 -6.14
C ARG A 17 2.27 14.90 -5.33
N LEU A 18 2.35 15.04 -4.01
CA LEU A 18 1.30 14.69 -3.05
C LEU A 18 1.17 15.75 -1.96
N GLU A 19 0.05 15.73 -1.26
CA GLU A 19 -0.18 16.57 -0.10
C GLU A 19 0.75 16.14 1.05
N ASP A 20 1.24 17.11 1.85
CA ASP A 20 2.18 16.84 2.95
C ASP A 20 1.68 15.77 3.92
N ALA A 21 0.39 15.78 4.23
CA ALA A 21 -0.23 14.78 5.10
C ALA A 21 -0.05 13.35 4.56
N TYR A 22 -0.15 13.13 3.24
CA TYR A 22 0.12 11.82 2.67
C TYR A 22 1.60 11.45 2.80
N TRP A 23 2.51 12.40 2.65
CA TRP A 23 3.93 12.13 2.83
C TRP A 23 4.27 11.72 4.27
N ASP A 24 3.65 12.39 5.25
CA ASP A 24 3.83 12.08 6.67
C ASP A 24 3.23 10.71 7.01
N ASP A 25 2.05 10.40 6.49
CA ASP A 25 1.40 9.10 6.65
C ASP A 25 2.22 7.97 6.02
N LEU A 26 2.69 8.13 4.78
CA LEU A 26 3.53 7.15 4.09
C LEU A 26 4.85 6.92 4.84
N ALA A 27 5.49 7.97 5.37
CA ALA A 27 6.67 7.83 6.21
C ALA A 27 6.35 7.09 7.52
N GLY A 28 5.18 7.34 8.11
CA GLY A 28 4.66 6.59 9.25
C GLY A 28 4.47 5.11 8.95
N ILE A 29 3.86 4.78 7.81
CA ILE A 29 3.64 3.40 7.34
C ILE A 29 4.97 2.70 7.10
N ALA A 30 5.89 3.33 6.35
CA ALA A 30 7.21 2.76 6.06
C ALA A 30 7.95 2.36 7.34
N ARG A 31 7.91 3.22 8.38
CA ARG A 31 8.50 2.91 9.70
C ARG A 31 7.82 1.73 10.41
N ARG A 32 6.49 1.63 10.36
CA ARG A 32 5.74 0.52 10.98
C ARG A 32 6.05 -0.82 10.32
N GLU A 33 6.25 -0.80 9.00
CA GLU A 33 6.55 -1.98 8.19
C GLU A 33 8.05 -2.29 8.12
N GLY A 34 8.91 -1.51 8.78
CA GLY A 34 10.36 -1.74 8.81
C GLY A 34 11.06 -1.55 7.45
N MET A 35 10.52 -0.69 6.58
CA MET A 35 11.02 -0.46 5.22
C MET A 35 11.33 1.02 4.97
N SER A 36 12.11 1.32 3.93
CA SER A 36 12.32 2.71 3.50
C SER A 36 11.10 3.25 2.75
N LEU A 37 11.00 4.58 2.64
CA LEU A 37 9.92 5.21 1.86
C LEU A 37 10.00 4.83 0.37
N ASP A 38 11.22 4.71 -0.16
CA ASP A 38 11.45 4.28 -1.54
C ASP A 38 10.98 2.84 -1.77
N ASP A 39 11.29 1.93 -0.84
CA ASP A 39 10.84 0.53 -0.91
C ASP A 39 9.31 0.42 -0.81
N LEU A 40 8.69 1.21 0.06
CA LEU A 40 7.24 1.29 0.17
C LEU A 40 6.62 1.76 -1.16
N CYS A 41 7.14 2.85 -1.74
CA CYS A 41 6.66 3.37 -3.02
C CYS A 41 6.86 2.37 -4.16
N ALA A 42 8.01 1.67 -4.21
CA ALA A 42 8.27 0.64 -5.21
C ALA A 42 7.32 -0.56 -5.07
N SER A 43 7.07 -1.03 -3.84
CA SER A 43 6.13 -2.11 -3.54
C SER A 43 4.70 -1.77 -3.94
N VAL A 44 4.25 -0.55 -3.61
CA VAL A 44 2.94 -0.04 -4.05
C VAL A 44 2.86 0.02 -5.58
N ALA A 45 3.91 0.52 -6.25
CA ALA A 45 3.95 0.58 -7.71
C ALA A 45 3.87 -0.83 -8.33
N ASP A 46 4.64 -1.79 -7.85
CA ASP A 46 4.62 -3.15 -8.39
C ASP A 46 3.26 -3.84 -8.19
N ARG A 47 2.59 -3.60 -7.06
CA ARG A 47 1.25 -4.14 -6.81
C ARG A 47 0.17 -3.44 -7.63
N ALA A 48 0.21 -2.12 -7.72
CA ALA A 48 -0.74 -1.35 -8.54
C ALA A 48 -0.62 -1.69 -10.02
N ARG A 49 0.60 -1.92 -10.54
CA ARG A 49 0.84 -2.26 -11.95
C ARG A 49 0.25 -3.63 -12.32
N ARG A 50 0.14 -4.58 -11.38
CA ARG A 50 -0.54 -5.86 -11.62
C ARG A 50 -2.04 -5.70 -11.88
N LEU A 51 -2.63 -4.61 -11.41
CA LEU A 51 -4.06 -4.32 -11.56
C LEU A 51 -4.29 -3.43 -12.77
N GLN A 52 -3.46 -2.41 -12.94
CA GLN A 52 -3.62 -1.41 -13.98
C GLN A 52 -2.27 -0.78 -14.33
N ASP A 53 -1.79 -1.02 -15.56
CA ASP A 53 -0.54 -0.41 -16.02
C ASP A 53 -0.76 1.09 -16.33
N PRO A 54 0.18 1.99 -15.96
CA PRO A 54 0.07 3.42 -16.28
C PRO A 54 -0.13 3.72 -17.76
N ALA A 55 0.45 2.93 -18.67
CA ALA A 55 0.29 3.11 -20.12
C ALA A 55 -1.14 2.80 -20.58
N SER A 56 -1.81 1.81 -19.96
CA SER A 56 -3.18 1.44 -20.30
C SER A 56 -4.21 2.54 -19.99
N VAL A 57 -3.88 3.48 -19.11
CA VAL A 57 -4.76 4.59 -18.73
C VAL A 57 -4.24 5.96 -19.17
N GLY A 58 -3.20 6.01 -19.99
CA GLY A 58 -2.65 7.25 -20.55
C GLY A 58 -2.13 8.23 -19.48
N LEU A 59 -1.71 7.73 -18.31
CA LEU A 59 -1.17 8.56 -17.23
C LEU A 59 0.36 8.51 -17.22
N SER A 60 0.99 9.63 -16.85
CA SER A 60 2.43 9.62 -16.56
C SER A 60 2.72 8.74 -15.35
N GLN A 61 3.91 8.13 -15.30
CA GLN A 61 4.32 7.27 -14.19
C GLN A 61 4.21 7.98 -12.83
N ALA A 62 4.57 9.27 -12.78
CA ALA A 62 4.47 10.10 -11.59
C ALA A 62 3.01 10.32 -11.13
N ARG A 63 2.11 10.66 -12.05
CA ARG A 63 0.70 10.91 -11.73
C ARG A 63 -0.01 9.62 -11.32
N TRP A 64 0.22 8.54 -12.05
CA TRP A 64 -0.33 7.23 -11.72
C TRP A 64 0.15 6.75 -10.34
N LEU A 65 1.44 6.93 -10.02
CA LEU A 65 1.97 6.55 -8.72
C LEU A 65 1.39 7.40 -7.58
N ALA A 66 1.18 8.71 -7.80
CA ALA A 66 0.51 9.57 -6.82
C ALA A 66 -0.89 9.04 -6.48
N GLU A 67 -1.69 8.68 -7.49
CA GLU A 67 -3.03 8.11 -7.27
C GLU A 67 -2.96 6.76 -6.54
N ALA A 68 -2.04 5.88 -6.94
CA ALA A 68 -1.84 4.59 -6.28
C ALA A 68 -1.47 4.75 -4.80
N LEU A 69 -0.60 5.72 -4.46
CA LEU A 69 -0.19 5.99 -3.08
C LEU A 69 -1.34 6.53 -2.22
N ARG A 70 -2.22 7.38 -2.78
CA ARG A 70 -3.41 7.87 -2.07
C ARG A 70 -4.37 6.74 -1.74
N VAL A 71 -4.68 5.89 -2.73
CA VAL A 71 -5.55 4.72 -2.54
C VAL A 71 -4.94 3.74 -1.54
N PHE A 72 -3.64 3.50 -1.64
CA PHE A 72 -2.91 2.65 -0.70
C PHE A 72 -3.00 3.16 0.74
N THR A 73 -2.75 4.45 0.97
CA THR A 73 -2.76 5.05 2.32
C THR A 73 -4.12 4.86 2.99
N VAL A 74 -5.21 5.15 2.27
CA VAL A 74 -6.58 4.97 2.78
C VAL A 74 -6.86 3.50 3.06
N ALA A 75 -6.47 2.59 2.16
CA ALA A 75 -6.66 1.16 2.34
C ALA A 75 -5.92 0.65 3.59
N TYR A 76 -4.67 1.07 3.79
CA TYR A 76 -3.83 0.67 4.92
C TYR A 76 -4.46 1.04 6.27
N PHE A 77 -4.95 2.27 6.43
CA PHE A 77 -5.56 2.66 7.70
C PHE A 77 -6.92 2.02 7.94
N ARG A 78 -7.70 1.75 6.87
CA ARG A 78 -8.96 1.00 7.01
C ARG A 78 -8.73 -0.44 7.48
N THR A 79 -7.70 -1.11 6.98
CA THR A 79 -7.37 -2.48 7.41
C THR A 79 -6.78 -2.48 8.82
N ALA A 80 -5.92 -1.54 9.16
CA ALA A 80 -5.37 -1.39 10.51
C ALA A 80 -6.47 -1.14 11.56
N LEU A 81 -7.45 -0.28 11.25
CA LEU A 81 -8.58 -0.02 12.13
C LEU A 81 -9.46 -1.27 12.31
N ALA A 82 -9.78 -1.98 11.23
CA ALA A 82 -10.56 -3.21 11.32
C ALA A 82 -9.85 -4.29 12.16
N ALA A 83 -8.52 -4.42 12.04
CA ALA A 83 -7.73 -5.33 12.84
C ALA A 83 -7.70 -4.94 14.34
N ALA A 84 -7.61 -3.64 14.63
CA ALA A 84 -7.69 -3.12 15.99
C ALA A 84 -9.06 -3.38 16.63
N GLU A 85 -10.15 -3.19 15.88
CA GLU A 85 -11.50 -3.48 16.34
C GLU A 85 -11.72 -4.98 16.61
N ALA A 86 -11.16 -5.86 15.78
CA ALA A 86 -11.26 -7.31 15.97
C ALA A 86 -10.51 -7.81 17.23
N THR A 87 -9.47 -7.10 17.65
CA THR A 87 -8.63 -7.48 18.80
C THR A 87 -9.12 -6.88 20.12
N ALA A 88 -10.05 -5.91 20.08
CA ALA A 88 -10.56 -5.26 21.29
C ALA A 88 -11.52 -6.21 22.06
N PRO A 89 -11.19 -6.60 23.31
CA PRO A 89 -12.09 -7.43 24.10
C PRO A 89 -13.30 -6.59 24.56
N GLY A 90 -14.48 -6.87 24.01
CA GLY A 90 -15.76 -6.41 24.57
C GLY A 90 -16.72 -5.67 23.65
N ARG A 91 -16.41 -5.42 22.37
CA ARG A 91 -17.38 -4.76 21.46
C ARG A 91 -18.26 -5.78 20.74
N ARG A 92 -19.43 -6.08 21.31
CA ARG A 92 -20.54 -6.74 20.58
C ARG A 92 -20.94 -5.83 19.41
N ALA A 93 -20.75 -6.30 18.17
CA ALA A 93 -21.16 -5.55 16.99
C ALA A 93 -22.69 -5.33 16.99
N PRO A 94 -23.20 -4.13 16.65
CA PRO A 94 -24.60 -3.99 16.26
C PRO A 94 -24.82 -4.77 14.95
N PRO A 95 -26.00 -5.39 14.75
CA PRO A 95 -26.30 -6.06 13.49
C PRO A 95 -26.34 -5.01 12.37
N VAL A 96 -25.35 -5.03 11.49
CA VAL A 96 -25.43 -4.37 10.19
C VAL A 96 -26.54 -5.08 9.40
N THR A 97 -27.71 -4.46 9.35
CA THR A 97 -28.71 -4.75 8.32
C THR A 97 -28.13 -4.26 7.00
N ALA A 98 -27.57 -5.18 6.23
CA ALA A 98 -27.13 -4.92 4.87
C ALA A 98 -28.34 -4.58 3.99
N THR A 99 -28.43 -3.33 3.55
CA THR A 99 -29.31 -2.95 2.42
C THR A 99 -28.53 -3.24 1.13
N PRO A 100 -28.97 -4.18 0.27
CA PRO A 100 -28.31 -4.43 -1.01
C PRO A 100 -28.90 -3.49 -2.07
N GLY A 101 -28.07 -2.61 -2.63
CA GLY A 101 -28.46 -1.88 -3.84
C GLY A 101 -27.76 -0.55 -4.03
N GLU A 102 -26.57 -0.56 -4.63
CA GLU A 102 -26.30 0.19 -5.87
C GLU A 102 -24.86 -0.05 -6.37
N PRO A 103 -24.68 -0.51 -7.62
CA PRO A 103 -23.36 -0.62 -8.23
C PRO A 103 -22.99 0.73 -8.87
N ARG A 104 -22.31 1.61 -8.14
CA ARG A 104 -21.52 2.68 -8.78
C ARG A 104 -20.29 2.03 -9.38
N ALA A 105 -20.27 1.89 -10.72
CA ALA A 105 -19.21 1.23 -11.50
C ALA A 105 -17.76 1.72 -11.23
N ASN A 106 -17.58 2.84 -10.52
CA ASN A 106 -16.27 3.35 -10.09
C ASN A 106 -15.79 2.79 -8.72
N ALA A 107 -16.71 2.28 -7.90
CA ALA A 107 -16.40 1.68 -6.59
C ALA A 107 -15.82 0.27 -6.73
N VAL A 108 -16.17 -0.47 -7.79
CA VAL A 108 -15.71 -1.85 -8.01
C VAL A 108 -14.20 -1.90 -8.30
N HIS A 109 -13.69 -0.93 -9.06
CA HIS A 109 -12.23 -0.81 -9.32
C HIS A 109 -11.46 -0.48 -8.03
N THR A 110 -11.98 0.46 -7.26
CA THR A 110 -11.40 0.87 -5.96
C THR A 110 -11.48 -0.25 -4.91
N CYS A 111 -12.58 -1.01 -4.86
CA CYS A 111 -12.73 -2.15 -3.95
C CYS A 111 -11.83 -3.35 -4.32
N HIS A 112 -11.59 -3.62 -5.60
CA HIS A 112 -10.64 -4.66 -6.03
C HIS A 112 -9.18 -4.26 -5.72
N LEU A 113 -8.85 -2.97 -5.88
CA LEU A 113 -7.59 -2.36 -5.43
C LEU A 113 -7.40 -2.50 -3.91
N MET A 114 -8.41 -2.18 -3.11
CA MET A 114 -8.35 -2.31 -1.65
C MET A 114 -8.23 -3.76 -1.17
N ALA A 115 -8.89 -4.72 -1.84
CA ALA A 115 -8.83 -6.14 -1.48
C ALA A 115 -7.45 -6.77 -1.74
N THR A 116 -6.78 -6.38 -2.84
CA THR A 116 -5.45 -6.90 -3.20
C THR A 116 -4.29 -6.15 -2.51
N LEU A 117 -4.52 -4.90 -2.10
CA LEU A 117 -3.68 -4.13 -1.17
C LEU A 117 -4.03 -4.40 0.31
N GLY A 118 -4.96 -5.31 0.64
CA GLY A 118 -5.27 -5.69 2.02
C GLY A 118 -4.31 -6.72 2.62
N ALA A 119 -3.54 -7.42 1.78
CA ALA A 119 -2.54 -8.40 2.17
C ALA A 119 -1.14 -7.76 2.30
N TRP A 120 -1.01 -6.69 3.09
CA TRP A 120 0.31 -6.16 3.49
C TRP A 120 0.91 -6.88 4.70
N SER A 121 0.17 -7.80 5.32
CA SER A 121 0.59 -8.55 6.51
C SER A 121 1.75 -9.55 6.30
N GLN A 122 2.59 -9.38 5.29
CA GLN A 122 3.76 -10.23 5.11
C GLN A 122 5.00 -9.40 4.73
N PRO A 123 6.04 -9.32 5.60
CA PRO A 123 7.31 -8.73 5.22
C PRO A 123 7.94 -9.59 4.11
N PRO A 124 8.68 -8.99 3.16
CA PRO A 124 9.58 -9.77 2.34
C PRO A 124 10.57 -10.44 3.29
N GLY A 125 10.55 -11.78 3.32
CA GLY A 125 11.51 -12.57 4.07
C GLY A 125 12.90 -12.07 3.74
N HIS A 126 13.54 -11.47 4.73
CA HIS A 126 14.95 -11.15 4.66
C HIS A 126 15.64 -12.49 4.49
N SER A 127 16.20 -12.75 3.31
CA SER A 127 16.97 -13.95 3.05
C SER A 127 18.08 -14.00 4.10
N ALA A 128 17.99 -14.98 5.00
CA ALA A 128 19.03 -15.25 5.97
C ALA A 128 20.36 -15.49 5.21
N PRO A 129 21.49 -14.97 5.69
CA PRO A 129 22.78 -15.27 5.08
C PRO A 129 23.05 -16.79 5.15
N PRO A 130 23.64 -17.40 4.11
CA PRO A 130 23.93 -18.82 4.11
C PRO A 130 24.89 -19.17 5.27
N ALA A 131 24.55 -20.22 6.01
CA ALA A 131 25.33 -20.72 7.14
C ALA A 131 26.80 -21.02 6.73
N PRO A 132 27.78 -20.77 7.62
CA PRO A 132 29.16 -21.12 7.34
C PRO A 132 29.31 -22.64 7.20
N ARG A 133 29.99 -23.07 6.14
CA ARG A 133 30.28 -24.48 5.86
C ARG A 133 31.14 -25.07 6.99
N PRO A 134 30.87 -26.30 7.46
CA PRO A 134 31.71 -26.93 8.47
C PRO A 134 33.11 -27.23 7.91
N PRO A 135 34.16 -27.24 8.75
CA PRO A 135 35.51 -27.56 8.34
C PRO A 135 35.59 -29.03 7.89
N ARG A 136 36.27 -29.26 6.76
CA ARG A 136 36.63 -30.59 6.30
C ARG A 136 37.77 -31.10 7.17
N HIS A 137 37.52 -32.18 7.91
CA HIS A 137 38.55 -33.01 8.54
C HIS A 137 39.16 -33.95 7.49
#